data_AF-A0A920MZ15-F1
#
_entry.id   AF-A0A920MZ15-F1
#
_cell.length_a   1.000
_cell.length_b   1.000
_cell.length_c   1.000
_cell.angle_alpha   90.00
_cell.angle_beta   90.00
_cell.angle_gamma   90.00
#
_symmetry.space_group_name_H-M   'P 1'
#
loop_
_entity.id
_entity.type
_entity.pdbx_description
1 polymer ?
#
loop_
_entity_poly.entity_id
_entity_poly.type
_entity_poly.pdbx_seq_one_letter_code
_entity_poly.pdbx_strand_id
1 'polypeptide(L)' 'MRAIDCYESQVIEGRSTEFPTLLDDIRDRSRYWGWTIGQSYGEPRVSREEIGVGAFEAIC' A
#
# COMPACT_ATOMS: atom_id res chain seq x y z
N MET A 1 -5.69 4.49 -6.18
CA MET A 1 -5.08 4.13 -7.48
C MET A 1 -4.94 5.33 -8.42
N ARG A 2 -5.94 6.22 -8.55
CA ARG A 2 -5.91 7.39 -9.46
C ARG A 2 -4.59 8.19 -9.53
N ALA A 3 -3.92 8.44 -8.41
CA ALA A 3 -2.64 9.16 -8.42
C ALA A 3 -1.50 8.38 -9.09
N ILE A 4 -1.51 7.04 -8.95
CA ILE A 4 -0.55 6.14 -9.60
C ILE A 4 -0.88 6.07 -11.09
N ASP A 5 -2.16 5.97 -11.44
CA ASP A 5 -2.64 5.89 -12.83
C ASP A 5 -2.22 7.11 -13.67
N CYS A 6 -2.00 8.28 -13.05
CA CYS A 6 -1.49 9.48 -13.73
C CYS A 6 -0.07 9.31 -14.31
N TYR A 7 0.69 8.31 -13.86
CA TYR A 7 2.02 7.98 -14.37
C TYR A 7 1.96 6.84 -15.40
N GLU A 8 1.07 6.98 -16.38
CA GLU A 8 0.76 5.95 -17.38
C GLU A 8 2.03 5.38 -18.05
N SER A 9 2.94 6.24 -18.51
CA SER A 9 4.14 5.80 -19.23
C SER A 9 5.11 4.99 -18.36
N GLN A 10 4.97 5.06 -17.04
CA GLN A 10 5.77 4.31 -16.07
C GLN A 10 5.08 3.03 -15.60
N VAL A 11 3.75 3.03 -15.52
CA VAL A 11 2.96 1.98 -14.85
C VAL A 11 2.07 1.15 -15.77
N ILE A 12 1.82 1.60 -17.01
CA ILE A 12 0.96 0.93 -18.00
C ILE A 12 1.71 0.71 -19.32
N GLU A 13 2.26 1.78 -19.91
CA GLU A 13 2.84 1.71 -21.27
C GLU A 13 4.01 0.70 -21.34
N GLY A 14 3.96 -0.20 -22.34
CA GLY A 14 5.00 -1.21 -22.56
C GLY A 14 5.06 -2.34 -21.52
N ARG A 15 4.13 -2.41 -20.56
CA ARG A 15 4.05 -3.49 -19.57
C ARG A 15 3.02 -4.55 -19.95
N SER A 16 3.17 -5.74 -19.38
CA SER A 16 2.15 -6.80 -19.51
C SER A 16 0.84 -6.36 -18.86
N THR A 17 -0.27 -6.63 -19.55
CA THR A 17 -1.63 -6.47 -19.04
C THR A 17 -2.22 -7.78 -18.49
N GLU A 18 -1.44 -8.87 -18.51
CA GLU A 18 -1.86 -10.14 -17.90
C GLU A 18 -1.77 -10.05 -16.37
N PHE A 19 -2.75 -10.66 -15.70
CA PHE A 19 -2.80 -10.67 -14.25
C PHE A 19 -1.69 -11.57 -13.66
N PRO A 20 -1.01 -11.14 -12.59
CA PRO A 20 -1.14 -9.83 -11.93
C PRO A 20 -0.35 -8.73 -12.65
N THR A 21 -1.02 -7.59 -12.88
CA THR A 21 -0.34 -6.37 -13.34
C THR A 21 0.39 -5.69 -12.18
N LEU A 22 1.23 -4.69 -12.48
CA LEU A 22 1.86 -3.84 -11.46
C LEU A 22 0.80 -3.18 -10.53
N LEU A 23 -0.33 -2.74 -11.10
CA LEU A 23 -1.39 -2.09 -10.33
C LEU A 23 -2.13 -3.08 -9.43
N ASP A 24 -2.29 -4.33 -9.88
CA ASP A 24 -2.84 -5.41 -9.05
C ASP A 24 -1.94 -5.69 -7.85
N ASP A 25 -0.63 -5.84 -8.08
CA ASP A 25 0.34 -6.09 -7.00
C ASP A 25 0.35 -4.97 -5.95
N ILE A 26 0.33 -3.70 -6.37
CA ILE A 26 0.27 -2.55 -5.45
C ILE A 26 -1.01 -2.59 -4.61
N ARG A 27 -2.15 -2.83 -5.26
CA ARG A 27 -3.45 -2.89 -4.59
C ARG A 27 -3.53 -4.05 -3.61
N ASP A 28 -3.04 -5.22 -4.01
CA ASP A 28 -3.10 -6.45 -3.21
C ASP A 28 -2.15 -6.39 -2.02
N ARG A 29 -0.96 -5.80 -2.16
CA ARG A 29 -0.09 -5.51 -1.00
C ARG A 29 -0.77 -4.57 -0.02
N SER A 30 -1.41 -3.51 -0.50
CA SER A 30 -2.14 -2.61 0.39
C SER A 30 -3.33 -3.31 1.08
N ARG A 31 -4.03 -4.19 0.35
CA ARG A 31 -5.12 -5.02 0.91
C ARG A 31 -4.60 -5.97 1.98
N TYR A 32 -3.47 -6.64 1.73
CA TYR A 32 -2.82 -7.55 2.66
C TYR A 32 -2.50 -6.82 3.97
N TRP A 33 -1.80 -5.70 3.92
CA TRP A 33 -1.45 -4.94 5.12
C TRP A 33 -2.68 -4.38 5.85
N GLY A 34 -3.69 -3.92 5.12
CA GLY A 34 -4.96 -3.51 5.73
C GLY A 34 -5.60 -4.66 6.52
N TRP A 35 -5.66 -5.86 5.93
CA TRP A 35 -6.19 -7.04 6.60
C TRP A 35 -5.45 -7.37 7.91
N THR A 36 -4.12 -7.21 7.96
CA THR A 36 -3.34 -7.49 9.19
C THR A 36 -3.72 -6.61 10.39
N ILE A 37 -4.34 -5.45 10.15
CA ILE A 37 -4.77 -4.50 11.18
C ILE A 37 -6.30 -4.30 11.22
N GLY A 38 -7.07 -5.22 10.63
CA GLY A 38 -8.52 -5.17 10.61
C GLY A 38 -9.13 -4.05 9.74
N GLN A 39 -8.35 -3.49 8.81
CA GLN A 39 -8.77 -2.43 7.90
C GLN A 39 -8.89 -2.94 6.45
N SER A 40 -9.50 -2.13 5.58
CA SER A 40 -9.60 -2.46 4.16
C SER A 40 -8.27 -2.36 3.43
N TYR A 41 -7.47 -1.32 3.74
CA TYR A 41 -6.19 -1.05 3.10
C TYR A 41 -5.21 -0.49 4.13
N GLY A 42 -3.93 -0.79 3.96
CA GLY A 42 -2.86 -0.29 4.80
C GLY A 42 -1.56 -0.14 4.03
N GLU A 43 -0.68 0.74 4.51
CA GLU A 43 0.68 0.89 3.98
C GLU A 43 1.67 0.68 5.13
N PRO A 44 2.59 -0.27 5.02
CA PRO A 44 3.60 -0.47 6.04
C PRO A 44 4.57 0.72 6.02
N ARG A 45 4.99 1.12 7.21
CA ARG A 45 6.05 2.12 7.41
C ARG A 45 7.08 1.54 8.36
N VAL A 46 8.34 1.74 8.03
CA VAL A 46 9.47 1.30 8.86
C VAL A 46 10.11 2.55 9.44
N SER A 47 10.30 2.57 10.76
CA SER A 47 11.10 3.57 11.45
C SER A 47 12.44 2.97 11.83
N ARG A 48 13.51 3.75 11.66
CA ARG A 48 14.84 3.37 12.18
C ARG A 48 14.91 3.58 13.69
N GLU A 49 14.26 4.65 14.14
CA GLU A 49 14.19 5.03 15.55
C GLU A 49 12.95 4.41 16.21
N GLU A 50 12.96 4.35 17.54
CA GLU A 50 11.81 3.93 18.32
C GLU A 50 10.60 4.85 18.08
N ILE A 51 9.40 4.26 18.01
CA ILE A 51 8.16 5.00 17.86
C ILE A 51 7.61 5.30 19.25
N GLY A 52 7.66 6.58 19.65
CA GLY A 52 7.01 7.05 20.86
C GLY A 52 5.50 7.12 20.69
N VAL A 53 4.77 6.59 21.67
CA VAL A 53 3.29 6.64 21.72
C VAL A 53 2.88 7.55 22.87
N GLY A 54 2.07 8.58 22.56
CA GLY A 54 1.66 9.59 23.56
C GLY A 54 0.61 9.09 24.56
N ALA A 55 -0.19 8.10 24.19
CA ALA A 55 -1.20 7.46 25.03
C ALA A 55 -1.55 6.08 24.45
N PHE A 56 -1.93 5.10 25.29
CA PHE A 56 -2.22 3.73 24.82
C PHE A 56 -3.45 3.67 23.90
N GLU A 57 -4.39 4.59 24.10
CA GLU A 57 -5.58 4.76 23.26
C GLU A 57 -5.23 5.17 21.82
N ALA A 58 -4.02 5.69 21.57
CA ALA A 58 -3.59 6.05 20.22
C ALA A 58 -3.20 4.83 19.35
N ILE A 59 -3.09 3.64 19.95
CA ILE A 59 -2.69 2.39 19.26
C ILE A 59 -3.71 1.24 19.41
N CYS A 60 -4.89 1.52 19.98
CA CYS A 60 -6.00 0.57 20.13
C CYS A 60 -7.21 1.02 19.31
#